data_AF-X0YR31-F1
#
_entry.id   AF-X0YR31-F1
#
_cell.length_a   1.000
_cell.length_b   1.000
_cell.length_c   1.000
_cell.angle_alpha   90.00
_cell.angle_beta   90.00
_cell.angle_gamma   90.00
#
_symmetry.space_group_name_H-M   'P 1'
#
loop_
_entity.id
_entity.type
_entity.pdbx_description
1 polymer ?
#
loop_
_entity_poly.entity_id
_entity_poly.type
_entity_poly.pdbx_seq_one_letter_code
_entity_poly.pdbx_strand_id
1 'polypeptide(L)' 'MLVIGLTGGIGMGKTSAAAHLRRLGIKVFDADAYVHRLYEGDAVDVVEAAFPGTTRDGHVDRAALA' A
#
# COMPACT_ATOMS: atom_id res chain seq x y z
N MET A 1 16.89 6.40 -14.31
CA MET A 1 16.61 6.63 -12.88
C MET A 1 16.79 5.31 -12.16
N LEU A 2 17.54 5.25 -11.06
CA LEU A 2 17.74 4.02 -10.28
C LEU A 2 16.55 3.83 -9.32
N VAL A 3 16.01 2.62 -9.24
CA VAL A 3 14.91 2.25 -8.33
C VAL A 3 15.43 1.23 -7.31
N ILE A 4 15.20 1.49 -6.03
CA ILE A 4 15.69 0.66 -4.91
C ILE A 4 14.51 0.28 -4.03
N GLY A 5 14.36 -1.01 -3.73
CA GLY A 5 13.35 -1.50 -2.79
C GLY A 5 13.83 -1.40 -1.35
N LEU A 6 13.06 -0.71 -0.50
CA LEU A 6 13.25 -0.70 0.95
C LEU A 6 12.32 -1.72 1.60
N THR A 7 12.89 -2.76 2.21
CA THR A 7 12.13 -3.85 2.86
C THR A 7 12.68 -4.17 4.25
N GLY A 8 12.04 -5.10 4.95
CA GLY A 8 12.33 -5.48 6.33
C GLY A 8 11.08 -6.02 7.05
N GLY A 9 11.27 -6.76 8.14
CA GLY A 9 10.18 -7.28 8.96
C GLY A 9 9.37 -6.19 9.69
N ILE A 10 8.30 -6.61 10.36
CA ILE A 10 7.51 -5.74 11.26
C ILE A 10 8.43 -5.26 12.38
N GLY A 11 8.36 -3.97 12.73
CA GLY A 11 9.19 -3.37 13.78
C GLY A 11 10.65 -3.09 13.41
N MET A 12 11.11 -3.41 12.19
CA MET A 12 12.52 -3.24 11.79
C MET A 12 12.91 -1.81 11.38
N GLY A 13 12.05 -0.80 11.63
CA GLY A 13 12.38 0.60 11.37
C GLY A 13 12.28 1.05 9.91
N LYS A 14 11.59 0.32 9.02
CA LYS A 14 11.37 0.71 7.61
C LYS A 14 10.82 2.13 7.48
N THR A 15 9.80 2.48 8.26
CA THR A 15 9.18 3.81 8.26
C THR A 15 10.19 4.89 8.66
N SER A 16 11.04 4.60 9.64
CA SER A 16 12.10 5.51 10.08
C SER A 16 13.17 5.72 9.01
N ALA A 17 13.59 4.64 8.32
CA ALA A 17 14.52 4.71 7.20
C ALA A 17 13.93 5.49 6.01
N ALA A 18 12.67 5.21 5.64
CA ALA A 18 11.94 5.94 4.61
C ALA A 18 11.85 7.45 4.93
N ALA A 19 11.53 7.80 6.18
CA ALA A 19 11.50 9.19 6.63
C ALA A 19 12.88 9.85 6.57
N HIS A 20 13.95 9.12 6.88
CA HIS A 20 15.31 9.63 6.77
C HIS A 20 15.69 9.92 5.32
N LEU A 21 15.39 9.01 4.38
CA LEU A 21 15.61 9.21 2.95
C LEU A 21 14.88 10.46 2.43
N ARG A 22 13.61 10.65 2.84
CA ARG A 22 12.84 11.87 2.50
C ARG A 22 13.53 13.15 3.01
N ARG A 23 14.07 13.14 4.24
CA ARG A 23 14.81 14.29 4.80
C ARG A 23 16.09 14.60 4.01
N LEU A 24 16.70 13.61 3.37
CA LEU A 24 17.84 13.79 2.48
C LEU A 24 17.45 14.25 1.06
N GLY A 25 16.16 14.53 0.81
CA GLY A 25 15.66 14.92 -0.51
C GLY A 25 15.48 13.75 -1.49
N ILE A 26 15.62 12.51 -1.01
CA ILE A 26 15.42 11.32 -1.85
C ILE A 26 13.91 11.05 -1.95
N LYS A 27 13.43 10.87 -3.19
CA LYS A 27 12.03 10.51 -3.45
C LYS A 27 11.76 9.11 -2.90
N VAL A 28 10.72 9.00 -2.07
CA VAL A 28 10.30 7.72 -1.49
C VAL A 28 8.83 7.48 -1.81
N PHE A 29 8.58 6.39 -2.54
CA PHE A 29 7.25 5.84 -2.76
C PHE A 29 6.91 4.85 -1.64
N ASP A 30 5.73 4.99 -1.06
CA ASP A 30 5.22 4.11 -0.01
C ASP A 30 4.16 3.19 -0.62
N ALA A 31 4.50 1.91 -0.75
CA ALA A 31 3.63 0.93 -1.41
C ALA A 31 2.37 0.64 -0.56
N ASP A 32 2.51 0.56 0.76
CA ASP A 32 1.40 0.25 1.66
C ASP A 32 0.35 1.37 1.63
N ALA A 33 0.80 2.63 1.71
CA ALA A 33 -0.09 3.79 1.61
C ALA A 33 -0.75 3.91 0.23
N TYR A 34 -0.04 3.54 -0.84
CA TYR A 34 -0.59 3.58 -2.18
C TYR A 34 -1.67 2.50 -2.39
N VAL A 35 -1.44 1.26 -1.94
CA VAL A 35 -2.45 0.19 -1.98
C VAL A 35 -3.68 0.57 -1.17
N HIS A 36 -3.50 1.17 0.02
CA HIS A 36 -4.63 1.63 0.82
C HIS A 36 -5.50 2.62 0.03
N ARG A 37 -4.90 3.58 -0.68
CA ARG A 37 -5.65 4.49 -1.56
C ARG A 37 -6.36 3.79 -2.70
N LEU A 38 -5.73 2.79 -3.33
CA LEU A 38 -6.37 2.05 -4.41
C LEU A 38 -7.62 1.31 -3.91
N TYR A 39 -7.59 0.83 -2.67
CA TYR A 39 -8.72 0.16 -2.03
C TYR A 39 -9.90 1.09 -1.73
N GLU A 40 -9.72 2.40 -1.83
CA GLU A 40 -10.78 3.40 -1.70
C GLU A 40 -11.56 3.65 -3.01
N GLY A 41 -11.30 2.87 -4.07
CA GLY A 41 -12.08 2.97 -5.31
C GLY A 41 -11.43 2.25 -6.49
N ASP A 42 -10.25 2.69 -6.91
CA ASP A 42 -9.62 2.27 -8.17
C ASP A 42 -9.41 0.75 -8.31
N ALA A 43 -9.24 0.04 -7.19
CA ALA A 43 -9.06 -1.41 -7.18
C ALA A 43 -10.35 -2.21 -6.91
N VAL A 44 -11.48 -1.56 -6.64
CA VAL A 44 -12.71 -2.23 -6.18
C VAL A 44 -13.21 -3.24 -7.19
N ASP A 45 -13.38 -2.84 -8.45
CA ASP A 45 -13.92 -3.74 -9.49
C ASP A 45 -13.00 -4.94 -9.74
N VAL A 46 -11.68 -4.72 -9.72
CA VAL A 46 -10.68 -5.78 -9.95
C VAL A 46 -10.63 -6.74 -8.77
N VAL A 47 -10.70 -6.21 -7.53
CA VAL A 47 -10.69 -7.03 -6.32
C VAL A 47 -11.99 -7.81 -6.18
N GLU A 48 -13.15 -7.20 -6.42
CA GLU A 48 -14.44 -7.90 -6.38
C GLU A 48 -14.53 -9.00 -7.43
N ALA A 49 -14.02 -8.77 -8.64
CA ALA A 49 -13.99 -9.80 -9.69
C ALA A 49 -13.09 -10.99 -9.32
N ALA A 50 -11.98 -10.75 -8.61
CA ALA A 50 -11.06 -11.81 -8.19
C ALA A 50 -11.50 -12.51 -6.90
N PHE A 51 -12.16 -11.77 -6.00
CA PHE A 51 -12.60 -12.20 -4.67
C PHE A 51 -14.04 -11.70 -4.42
N PRO A 52 -15.06 -12.39 -4.96
CA PRO A 52 -16.44 -11.94 -4.82
C PRO A 52 -16.90 -11.84 -3.37
N GLY A 53 -17.63 -10.77 -3.05
CA GLY A 53 -18.15 -10.48 -1.71
C GLY A 53 -17.14 -9.80 -0.78
N THR A 54 -16.03 -9.28 -1.29
CA THR A 54 -14.98 -8.63 -0.47
C THR A 54 -14.96 -7.12 -0.60
N THR A 55 -15.90 -6.55 -1.33
CA THR A 55 -16.07 -5.10 -1.47
C THR A 55 -17.40 -4.63 -0.89
N ARG A 56 -17.43 -3.39 -0.41
CA ARG A 56 -18.60 -2.77 0.20
C ARG A 56 -18.59 -1.27 -0.02
N ASP A 57 -19.75 -0.73 -0.41
CA ASP A 57 -19.99 0.72 -0.54
C ASP A 57 -18.97 1.44 -1.45
N GLY A 58 -18.39 0.74 -2.45
CA GLY A 58 -17.38 1.30 -3.35
C GLY A 58 -15.95 1.30 -2.77
N HIS A 59 -15.69 0.47 -1.76
CA HIS A 59 -14.37 0.28 -1.14
C HIS A 59 -14.07 -1.22 -0.96
N VAL A 60 -12.79 -1.59 -0.88
CA VAL A 60 -12.38 -2.96 -0.54
C VAL A 60 -12.48 -3.17 0.97
N ASP A 61 -13.25 -4.18 1.40
CA ASP A 61 -13.31 -4.62 2.79
C ASP A 61 -12.12 -5.55 3.07
N ARG A 62 -11.09 -4.99 3.70
CA ARG A 62 -9.86 -5.72 4.03
C ARG A 62 -10.08 -6.87 5.03
N ALA A 63 -11.13 -6.82 5.85
CA ALA A 63 -11.44 -7.90 6.78
C ALA A 63 -12.14 -9.06 6.06
N ALA A 64 -12.97 -8.76 5.07
CA ALA A 64 -13.61 -9.77 4.22
C ALA A 64 -12.63 -10.45 3.26
N LEU A 65 -11.56 -9.76 2.85
CA LEU A 65 -10.52 -10.29 1.97
C LEU A 65 -9.51 -11.24 2.66
N ALA A 66 -9.52 -11.30 4.00
CA ALA A 66 -8.52 -12.01 4.82
C ALA A 66 -8.72 -13.52 4.94
#